data_AF-A0AAW6KLK5-F1
#
_entry.id   AF-A0AAW6KLK5-F1
#
_cell.length_a   1.000
_cell.length_b   1.000
_cell.length_c   1.000
_cell.angle_alpha   90.00
_cell.angle_beta   90.00
_cell.angle_gamma   90.00
#
_symmetry.space_group_name_H-M   'P 1'
#
loop_
_entity.id
_entity.type
_entity.pdbx_description
1 polymer ?
#
loop_
_entity_poly.entity_id
_entity_poly.type
_entity_poly.pdbx_seq_one_letter_code
_entity_poly.pdbx_strand_id
1 'polypeptide(L)'
;MKKSCLMIICLALLLVFSAGCKSGTNAGAKHAEEIKVWDYFTGRQQELYHELVDQYNRSQDRYKVVTEYIPFNEVKKQLSVGAAGNAMPDAVFLDNVDNASFAAMGVLEDLTEKVEQWGQADRYYEGPLSSAVYEEKYYGIPFASNALALFYNKDLLKDAGISKPPETWSELKKAAKKTSKGQTKGFALSAVKSEESAFQFYPFLLSSGADLKQLHSKEAASSLQFLTDLVKEGAMSKEVLNATQDDLARQFAAGQLAMMINGSWNIERL
;
A
#
# COMPACT_ATOMS: atom_id res chain seq x y z
N MET A 1 -19.62 -33.17 -40.94
CA MET A 1 -19.98 -34.61 -40.90
C MET A 1 -18.70 -35.43 -40.87
N LYS A 2 -18.47 -36.14 -39.74
CA LYS A 2 -17.81 -37.43 -39.53
C LYS A 2 -16.63 -37.76 -40.48
N LYS A 3 -15.44 -38.09 -39.99
CA LYS A 3 -15.19 -39.33 -39.23
C LYS A 3 -13.90 -39.24 -38.39
N SER A 4 -14.07 -39.58 -37.11
CA SER A 4 -13.02 -40.03 -36.18
C SER A 4 -12.65 -41.51 -36.42
N CYS A 5 -11.67 -41.98 -35.66
CA CYS A 5 -11.07 -43.33 -35.55
C CYS A 5 -9.85 -43.55 -36.46
N LEU A 6 -8.69 -43.98 -35.97
CA LEU A 6 -8.53 -45.13 -35.07
C LEU A 6 -7.25 -45.01 -34.22
N MET A 7 -7.42 -45.27 -32.93
CA MET A 7 -6.41 -45.49 -31.90
C MET A 7 -5.88 -46.92 -32.04
N ILE A 8 -4.55 -47.10 -32.10
CA ILE A 8 -3.89 -48.40 -31.88
C ILE A 8 -2.76 -48.19 -30.86
N ILE A 9 -2.99 -48.72 -29.67
CA ILE A 9 -1.99 -48.96 -28.62
C ILE A 9 -1.60 -50.44 -28.74
N CYS A 10 -0.29 -50.74 -28.80
CA CYS A 10 0.32 -52.02 -28.39
C CYS A 10 1.84 -51.79 -28.27
N LEU A 11 2.37 -51.57 -27.07
CA LEU A 11 2.92 -52.55 -26.11
C LEU A 11 4.41 -52.88 -26.36
N ALA A 12 5.24 -52.33 -25.46
CA ALA A 12 6.48 -52.86 -24.88
C ALA A 12 7.48 -53.67 -25.74
N LEU A 13 8.68 -53.11 -25.88
CA LEU A 13 9.93 -53.89 -25.97
C LEU A 13 10.99 -53.23 -25.07
N LEU A 14 11.15 -53.83 -23.90
CA LEU A 14 12.30 -53.70 -23.02
C LEU A 14 13.53 -54.27 -23.75
N LEU A 15 14.56 -53.44 -23.96
CA LEU A 15 15.92 -53.93 -24.10
C LEU A 15 16.85 -53.12 -23.19
N VAL A 16 17.39 -53.86 -22.25
CA VAL A 16 18.40 -53.52 -21.25
C VAL A 16 19.71 -53.17 -21.96
N PHE A 17 20.26 -52.00 -21.68
CA PHE A 17 21.70 -51.77 -21.75
C PHE A 17 22.15 -51.10 -20.45
N SER A 18 22.70 -51.93 -19.57
CA SER A 18 23.45 -51.55 -18.40
C SER A 18 24.89 -51.19 -18.78
N ALA A 19 25.52 -50.43 -17.87
CA ALA A 19 26.95 -50.12 -17.77
C ALA A 19 27.44 -48.82 -18.45
N GLY A 20 27.41 -47.76 -17.65
CA GLY A 20 28.11 -46.50 -17.91
C GLY A 20 28.09 -45.57 -16.69
N CYS A 21 28.45 -46.09 -15.50
CA CYS A 21 28.65 -45.27 -14.30
C CYS A 21 29.79 -44.27 -14.53
N LYS A 22 29.46 -43.04 -14.90
CA LYS A 22 30.22 -41.86 -14.47
C LYS A 22 29.40 -41.20 -13.38
N SER A 23 29.90 -41.33 -12.17
CA SER A 23 29.49 -40.60 -10.98
C SER A 23 29.67 -39.09 -11.21
N GLY A 24 28.73 -38.49 -11.93
CA GLY A 24 28.42 -37.09 -11.78
C GLY A 24 27.67 -36.98 -10.47
N THR A 25 28.32 -36.40 -9.45
CA THR A 25 27.62 -35.84 -8.31
C THR A 25 26.70 -34.74 -8.83
N ASN A 26 25.47 -35.13 -9.20
CA ASN A 26 24.36 -34.21 -9.22
C ASN A 26 24.17 -33.78 -7.77
N ALA A 27 24.83 -32.68 -7.40
CA ALA A 27 24.37 -31.85 -6.31
C ALA A 27 22.93 -31.46 -6.68
N GLY A 28 21.97 -32.26 -6.20
CA GLY A 28 20.57 -31.89 -6.26
C GLY A 28 20.47 -30.54 -5.57
N ALA A 29 20.17 -29.49 -6.33
CA ALA A 29 19.79 -28.22 -5.76
C ALA A 29 18.69 -28.55 -4.76
N LYS A 30 18.95 -28.31 -3.46
CA LYS A 30 17.91 -28.37 -2.45
C LYS A 30 16.83 -27.41 -2.94
N HIS A 31 15.64 -27.92 -3.21
CA HIS A 31 14.51 -27.07 -3.55
C HIS A 31 14.24 -26.22 -2.30
N ALA A 32 14.63 -24.95 -2.35
CA ALA A 32 14.28 -23.99 -1.32
C ALA A 32 12.76 -23.91 -1.23
N GLU A 33 12.22 -23.94 -0.01
CA GLU A 33 10.79 -23.81 0.23
C GLU A 33 10.36 -22.40 -0.17
N GLU A 34 9.47 -22.28 -1.16
CA GLU A 34 9.03 -20.97 -1.64
C GLU A 34 8.06 -20.34 -0.63
N ILE A 35 8.30 -19.07 -0.29
CA ILE A 35 7.46 -18.26 0.59
C ILE A 35 6.88 -17.13 -0.27
N LYS A 36 5.59 -17.18 -0.51
CA LYS A 36 4.86 -16.22 -1.32
C LYS A 36 4.44 -15.02 -0.48
N VAL A 37 4.82 -13.82 -0.90
CA VAL A 37 4.50 -12.56 -0.23
C VAL A 37 3.69 -11.66 -1.15
N TRP A 38 2.54 -11.19 -0.68
CA TRP A 38 1.78 -10.15 -1.37
C TRP A 38 2.19 -8.76 -0.89
N ASP A 39 2.56 -7.88 -1.82
CA ASP A 39 2.86 -6.47 -1.54
C ASP A 39 2.10 -5.54 -2.49
N TYR A 40 2.08 -4.25 -2.16
CA TYR A 40 1.47 -3.20 -2.98
C TYR A 40 2.44 -2.04 -3.25
N PHE A 41 3.74 -2.29 -3.13
CA PHE A 41 4.74 -1.24 -3.26
C PHE A 41 4.92 -0.84 -4.73
N THR A 42 5.15 0.46 -4.94
CA THR A 42 5.38 1.03 -6.27
C THR A 42 6.56 2.00 -6.24
N GLY A 43 7.15 2.26 -7.41
CA GLY A 43 8.29 3.16 -7.55
C GLY A 43 9.50 2.71 -6.74
N ARG A 44 10.25 3.68 -6.18
CA ARG A 44 11.50 3.39 -5.44
C ARG A 44 11.31 2.48 -4.23
N GLN A 45 10.14 2.51 -3.59
CA GLN A 45 9.83 1.62 -2.46
C GLN A 45 9.83 0.15 -2.89
N GLN A 46 9.28 -0.16 -4.07
CA GLN A 46 9.26 -1.51 -4.61
C GLN A 46 10.68 -2.01 -4.89
N GLU A 47 11.51 -1.17 -5.52
CA GLU A 47 12.91 -1.50 -5.80
C GLU A 47 13.67 -1.84 -4.52
N LEU A 48 13.57 -0.99 -3.49
CA LEU A 48 14.22 -1.21 -2.20
C LEU A 48 13.72 -2.47 -1.50
N TYR A 49 12.41 -2.74 -1.55
CA TYR A 49 11.86 -3.96 -0.97
C TYR A 49 12.35 -5.21 -1.71
N HIS A 50 12.38 -5.20 -3.04
CA HIS A 50 12.90 -6.31 -3.83
C HIS A 50 14.40 -6.53 -3.60
N GLU A 51 15.19 -5.46 -3.42
CA GLU A 51 16.59 -5.57 -3.02
C GLU A 51 16.75 -6.27 -1.65
N LEU A 52 15.86 -6.00 -0.68
CA LEU A 52 15.85 -6.68 0.62
C LEU A 52 15.48 -8.16 0.49
N VAL A 53 14.47 -8.49 -0.31
CA VAL A 53 14.06 -9.86 -0.61
C VAL A 53 15.22 -10.64 -1.24
N ASP A 54 15.90 -10.03 -2.20
CA ASP A 54 17.07 -10.59 -2.86
C ASP A 54 18.24 -10.82 -1.90
N GLN A 55 18.49 -9.89 -0.97
CA GLN A 55 19.50 -10.06 0.07
C GLN A 55 19.14 -11.21 1.01
N TYR A 56 17.89 -11.31 1.45
CA TYR A 56 17.42 -12.43 2.26
C TYR A 56 17.59 -13.77 1.55
N ASN A 57 17.17 -13.86 0.28
CA ASN A 57 17.29 -15.07 -0.53
C ASN A 57 18.76 -15.50 -0.76
N ARG A 58 19.71 -14.55 -0.80
CA ARG A 58 21.15 -14.86 -0.87
C ARG A 58 21.77 -15.22 0.48
N SER A 59 21.14 -14.85 1.58
CA SER A 59 21.69 -15.06 2.93
C SER A 59 21.54 -16.50 3.43
N GLN A 60 20.71 -17.31 2.78
CA GLN A 60 20.34 -18.66 3.21
C GLN A 60 19.88 -19.54 2.02
N ASP A 61 19.88 -20.86 2.19
CA ASP A 61 19.47 -21.84 1.15
C ASP A 61 18.18 -22.64 1.49
N ARG A 62 17.51 -22.32 2.62
CA ARG A 62 16.32 -23.02 3.10
C ARG A 62 15.03 -22.54 2.45
N TYR A 63 14.89 -21.23 2.28
CA TYR A 63 13.67 -20.57 1.82
C TYR A 63 13.94 -19.73 0.59
N LYS A 64 12.92 -19.50 -0.22
CA LYS A 64 12.97 -18.55 -1.34
C LYS A 64 11.72 -17.67 -1.30
N VAL A 65 11.90 -16.41 -0.92
CA VAL A 65 10.82 -15.43 -0.93
C VAL A 65 10.54 -15.01 -2.37
N VAL A 66 9.27 -15.09 -2.77
CA VAL A 66 8.75 -14.63 -4.05
C VAL A 66 7.64 -13.62 -3.80
N THR A 67 7.74 -12.44 -4.42
CA THR A 67 6.76 -11.37 -4.25
C THR A 67 5.74 -11.36 -5.39
N GLU A 68 4.49 -11.05 -5.07
CA GLU A 68 3.43 -10.79 -6.04
C GLU A 68 2.79 -9.44 -5.73
N TYR A 69 2.82 -8.55 -6.72
CA TYR A 69 2.21 -7.23 -6.60
C TYR A 69 0.68 -7.32 -6.70
N ILE A 70 0.00 -6.87 -5.65
CA ILE A 70 -1.44 -6.67 -5.59
C ILE A 70 -1.70 -5.17 -5.45
N PRO A 71 -2.51 -4.53 -6.31
CA PRO A 71 -2.88 -3.13 -6.13
C PRO A 71 -3.46 -2.88 -4.73
N PHE A 72 -3.05 -1.80 -4.06
CA PHE A 72 -3.44 -1.49 -2.67
C PHE A 72 -4.96 -1.61 -2.44
N ASN A 73 -5.76 -1.04 -3.36
CA ASN A 73 -7.22 -1.07 -3.29
C ASN A 73 -7.85 -2.47 -3.52
N GLU A 74 -7.07 -3.45 -3.97
CA GLU A 74 -7.52 -4.83 -4.20
C GLU A 74 -7.05 -5.81 -3.12
N VAL A 75 -6.03 -5.48 -2.30
CA VAL A 75 -5.45 -6.38 -1.28
C VAL A 75 -6.52 -6.99 -0.39
N LYS A 76 -7.37 -6.14 0.23
CA LYS A 76 -8.46 -6.59 1.11
C LYS A 76 -9.44 -7.54 0.40
N LYS A 77 -9.79 -7.23 -0.84
CA LYS A 77 -10.71 -8.05 -1.63
C LYS A 77 -10.07 -9.39 -1.99
N GLN A 78 -8.81 -9.39 -2.40
CA GLN A 78 -8.09 -10.61 -2.73
C GLN A 78 -7.86 -11.50 -1.52
N LEU A 79 -7.52 -10.94 -0.35
CA LEU A 79 -7.44 -11.71 0.90
C LEU A 79 -8.78 -12.32 1.28
N SER A 80 -9.88 -11.57 1.16
CA SER A 80 -11.23 -12.06 1.46
C SER A 80 -11.63 -13.23 0.54
N VAL A 81 -11.33 -13.13 -0.76
CA VAL A 81 -11.61 -14.19 -1.73
C VAL A 81 -10.65 -15.38 -1.53
N GLY A 82 -9.37 -15.12 -1.31
CA GLY A 82 -8.34 -16.13 -1.09
C GLY A 82 -8.61 -16.99 0.13
N ALA A 83 -9.11 -16.38 1.21
CA ALA A 83 -9.49 -17.09 2.44
C ALA A 83 -10.63 -18.09 2.20
N ALA A 84 -11.57 -17.79 1.30
CA ALA A 84 -12.65 -18.69 0.93
C ALA A 84 -12.23 -19.76 -0.11
N GLY A 85 -11.22 -19.46 -0.93
CA GLY A 85 -10.80 -20.27 -2.08
C GLY A 85 -9.49 -21.05 -1.93
N ASN A 86 -8.82 -20.98 -0.77
CA ASN A 86 -7.53 -21.60 -0.48
C ASN A 86 -6.39 -21.14 -1.42
N ALA A 87 -6.33 -19.83 -1.71
CA ALA A 87 -5.33 -19.21 -2.59
C ALA A 87 -4.56 -18.06 -1.90
N MET A 88 -4.35 -18.18 -0.60
CA MET A 88 -3.67 -17.18 0.23
C MET A 88 -2.15 -17.17 -0.01
N PRO A 89 -1.47 -16.02 0.14
CA PRO A 89 -0.02 -15.99 0.26
C PRO A 89 0.42 -16.49 1.65
N ASP A 90 1.71 -16.78 1.82
CA ASP A 90 2.30 -17.10 3.12
C ASP A 90 2.44 -15.86 4.01
N ALA A 91 2.66 -14.68 3.40
CA ALA A 91 2.63 -13.40 4.08
C ALA A 91 2.01 -12.31 3.19
N VAL A 92 1.48 -11.27 3.81
CA VAL A 92 0.88 -10.13 3.10
C VAL A 92 1.21 -8.83 3.80
N PHE A 93 1.55 -7.81 3.02
CA PHE A 93 1.46 -6.44 3.48
C PHE A 93 -0.01 -6.05 3.55
N LEU A 94 -0.50 -5.89 4.76
CA LEU A 94 -1.87 -5.48 5.06
C LEU A 94 -1.84 -4.11 5.72
N ASP A 95 -2.80 -3.26 5.36
CA ASP A 95 -2.94 -1.95 5.98
C ASP A 95 -3.33 -2.09 7.47
N ASN A 96 -2.80 -1.21 8.31
CA ASN A 96 -2.92 -1.35 9.77
C ASN A 96 -4.37 -1.25 10.25
N VAL A 97 -5.23 -0.54 9.52
CA VAL A 97 -6.66 -0.40 9.83
C VAL A 97 -7.47 -1.68 9.56
N ASP A 98 -6.95 -2.56 8.71
CA ASP A 98 -7.61 -3.81 8.33
C ASP A 98 -7.19 -5.00 9.22
N ASN A 99 -6.02 -4.94 9.86
CA ASN A 99 -5.42 -6.05 10.61
C ASN A 99 -6.38 -6.69 11.63
N ALA A 100 -6.99 -5.88 12.49
CA ALA A 100 -7.92 -6.38 13.51
C ALA A 100 -9.15 -7.09 12.91
N SER A 101 -9.65 -6.62 11.76
CA SER A 101 -10.81 -7.25 11.10
C SER A 101 -10.44 -8.62 10.52
N PHE A 102 -9.26 -8.74 9.91
CA PHE A 102 -8.79 -10.02 9.36
C PHE A 102 -8.36 -11.01 10.45
N ALA A 103 -7.81 -10.53 11.57
CA ALA A 103 -7.57 -11.33 12.76
C ALA A 103 -8.88 -11.90 13.32
N ALA A 104 -9.92 -11.06 13.47
CA ALA A 104 -11.24 -11.48 13.93
C ALA A 104 -11.92 -12.49 12.99
N MET A 105 -11.63 -12.43 11.68
CA MET A 105 -12.11 -13.40 10.69
C MET A 105 -11.35 -14.73 10.72
N GLY A 106 -10.27 -14.86 11.51
CA GLY A 106 -9.43 -16.05 11.57
C GLY A 106 -8.56 -16.27 10.33
N VAL A 107 -8.31 -15.22 9.55
CA VAL A 107 -7.51 -15.29 8.31
C VAL A 107 -6.01 -15.14 8.59
N LEU A 108 -5.65 -14.48 9.70
CA LEU A 108 -4.27 -14.25 10.11
C LEU A 108 -3.82 -15.25 11.18
N GLU A 109 -2.57 -15.69 11.11
CA GLU A 109 -1.95 -16.58 12.11
C GLU A 109 -1.70 -15.80 13.43
N ASP A 110 -1.93 -16.46 14.56
CA ASP A 110 -1.49 -15.97 15.87
C ASP A 110 0.03 -16.10 15.97
N LEU A 111 0.72 -14.96 15.94
CA LEU A 111 2.19 -14.87 15.97
C LEU A 111 2.72 -14.68 17.40
N THR A 112 1.88 -14.69 18.43
CA THR A 112 2.25 -14.25 19.80
C THR A 112 3.50 -14.96 20.32
N GLU A 113 3.53 -16.29 20.28
CA GLU A 113 4.72 -17.06 20.72
C GLU A 113 5.98 -16.68 19.93
N LYS A 114 5.86 -16.43 18.62
CA LYS A 114 6.99 -16.03 17.77
C LYS A 114 7.47 -14.63 18.11
N VAL A 115 6.55 -13.69 18.36
CA VAL A 115 6.87 -12.30 18.75
C VAL A 115 7.55 -12.26 20.11
N GLU A 116 7.05 -13.01 21.08
CA GLU A 116 7.63 -13.12 22.42
C GLU A 116 9.04 -13.73 22.38
N GLN A 117 9.22 -14.81 21.62
CA GLN A 117 10.53 -15.43 21.42
C GLN A 117 11.51 -14.51 20.69
N TRP A 118 11.02 -13.74 19.72
CA TRP A 118 11.84 -12.77 19.00
C TRP A 118 12.33 -11.65 19.92
N GLY A 119 11.51 -11.21 20.87
CA GLY A 119 11.92 -10.32 21.96
C GLY A 119 12.39 -8.93 21.49
N GLN A 120 11.81 -8.42 20.41
CA GLN A 120 12.12 -7.09 19.84
C GLN A 120 10.87 -6.20 19.67
N ALA A 121 9.71 -6.62 20.19
CA ALA A 121 8.47 -5.87 20.05
C ALA A 121 8.55 -4.47 20.68
N ASP A 122 9.32 -4.32 21.76
CA ASP A 122 9.59 -3.07 22.47
C ASP A 122 10.38 -2.03 21.64
N ARG A 123 10.95 -2.44 20.51
CA ARG A 123 11.62 -1.53 19.56
C ARG A 123 10.64 -0.78 18.65
N TYR A 124 9.37 -1.16 18.65
CA TYR A 124 8.34 -0.50 17.87
C TYR A 124 7.65 0.60 18.67
N TYR A 125 7.20 1.63 17.96
CA TYR A 125 6.29 2.61 18.55
C TYR A 125 4.98 1.94 18.99
N GLU A 126 4.44 2.39 20.13
CA GLU A 126 3.22 1.83 20.74
C GLU A 126 2.03 1.83 19.77
N GLY A 127 1.80 2.93 19.05
CA GLY A 127 0.70 3.05 18.08
C GLY A 127 0.72 1.96 17.00
N PRO A 128 1.76 1.91 16.14
CA PRO A 128 1.92 0.85 15.16
C PRO A 128 1.87 -0.56 15.75
N LEU A 129 2.54 -0.82 16.88
CA LEU A 129 2.53 -2.14 17.49
C LEU A 129 1.13 -2.56 17.93
N SER A 130 0.36 -1.64 18.55
CA SER A 130 -1.01 -1.91 18.99
C SER A 130 -1.96 -2.24 17.84
N SER A 131 -1.71 -1.70 16.63
CA SER A 131 -2.51 -2.01 15.45
C SER A 131 -2.36 -3.46 14.97
N ALA A 132 -1.26 -4.12 15.34
CA ALA A 132 -1.02 -5.52 15.04
C ALA A 132 -1.67 -6.48 16.07
N VAL A 133 -2.27 -5.94 17.14
CA VAL A 133 -2.85 -6.73 18.24
C VAL A 133 -4.37 -6.82 18.11
N TYR A 134 -4.91 -8.02 18.31
CA TYR A 134 -6.35 -8.27 18.43
C TYR A 134 -6.57 -9.28 19.56
N GLU A 135 -7.51 -9.01 20.47
CA GLU A 135 -7.76 -9.87 21.65
C GLU A 135 -6.47 -10.31 22.38
N GLU A 136 -5.59 -9.34 22.67
CA GLU A 136 -4.31 -9.51 23.39
C GLU A 136 -3.25 -10.37 22.66
N LYS A 137 -3.48 -10.72 21.38
CA LYS A 137 -2.58 -11.54 20.57
C LYS A 137 -2.01 -10.77 19.38
N TYR A 138 -0.80 -11.11 18.97
CA TYR A 138 -0.15 -10.52 17.79
C TYR A 138 -0.58 -11.24 16.51
N TYR A 139 -1.09 -10.49 15.53
CA TYR A 139 -1.49 -11.00 14.20
C TYR A 139 -0.69 -10.38 13.06
N GLY A 140 0.38 -9.65 13.39
CA GLY A 140 1.27 -9.04 12.43
C GLY A 140 2.47 -8.41 13.12
N ILE A 141 3.40 -7.91 12.32
CA ILE A 141 4.53 -7.09 12.77
C ILE A 141 4.52 -5.79 11.96
N PRO A 142 4.59 -4.61 12.61
CA PRO A 142 4.64 -3.36 11.86
C PRO A 142 5.86 -3.33 10.94
N PHE A 143 5.67 -2.99 9.67
CA PHE A 143 6.79 -2.84 8.72
C PHE A 143 7.32 -1.41 8.66
N ALA A 144 6.40 -0.45 8.60
CA ALA A 144 6.70 0.97 8.55
C ALA A 144 5.55 1.76 9.22
N SER A 145 5.81 3.02 9.54
CA SER A 145 4.80 3.98 9.98
C SER A 145 4.98 5.27 9.21
N ASN A 146 3.86 5.93 8.91
CA ASN A 146 3.83 7.15 8.11
C ASN A 146 2.72 8.07 8.61
N ALA A 147 2.69 9.29 8.06
CA ALA A 147 1.63 10.26 8.28
C ALA A 147 1.48 11.13 7.02
N LEU A 148 0.36 11.85 6.94
CA LEU A 148 0.13 12.86 5.92
C LEU A 148 0.80 14.18 6.29
N ALA A 149 1.28 14.88 5.27
CA ALA A 149 1.82 16.23 5.35
C ALA A 149 1.33 17.09 4.18
N LEU A 150 1.44 18.40 4.33
CA LEU A 150 1.27 19.35 3.24
C LEU A 150 2.58 19.49 2.47
N PHE A 151 2.59 19.01 1.23
CA PHE A 151 3.64 19.28 0.26
C PHE A 151 3.31 20.56 -0.50
N TYR A 152 4.31 21.38 -0.79
CA TYR A 152 4.12 22.66 -1.46
C TYR A 152 5.30 23.00 -2.39
N ASN A 153 4.99 23.53 -3.56
CA ASN A 153 5.97 23.98 -4.53
C ASN A 153 6.40 25.41 -4.20
N LYS A 154 7.65 25.57 -3.72
CA LYS A 154 8.19 26.85 -3.25
C LYS A 154 8.16 27.93 -4.31
N ASP A 155 8.43 27.59 -5.57
CA ASP A 155 8.47 28.56 -6.67
C ASP A 155 7.06 29.04 -7.02
N LEU A 156 6.08 28.13 -7.11
CA LEU A 156 4.68 28.49 -7.36
C LEU A 156 4.09 29.35 -6.22
N LEU A 157 4.47 29.08 -4.96
CA LEU A 157 4.08 29.94 -3.84
C LEU A 157 4.74 31.32 -3.93
N LYS A 158 6.05 31.37 -4.21
CA LYS A 158 6.80 32.62 -4.35
C LYS A 158 6.26 33.50 -5.49
N ASP A 159 5.95 32.92 -6.64
CA ASP A 159 5.36 33.61 -7.81
C ASP A 159 3.95 34.14 -7.53
N ALA A 160 3.26 33.54 -6.55
CA ALA A 160 1.98 34.02 -6.03
C ALA A 160 2.13 35.04 -4.88
N GLY A 161 3.36 35.42 -4.52
CA GLY A 161 3.66 36.36 -3.44
C GLY A 161 3.44 35.77 -2.05
N ILE A 162 3.63 34.45 -1.89
CA ILE A 162 3.46 33.72 -0.63
C ILE A 162 4.83 33.26 -0.14
N SER A 163 5.29 33.81 0.99
CA SER A 163 6.64 33.55 1.52
C SER A 163 6.72 32.41 2.54
N LYS A 164 5.58 31.95 3.06
CA LYS A 164 5.48 30.85 4.03
C LYS A 164 4.34 29.91 3.65
N PRO A 165 4.48 28.59 3.89
CA PRO A 165 3.36 27.66 3.69
C PRO A 165 2.19 28.04 4.62
N PRO A 166 0.94 27.72 4.22
CA PRO A 166 -0.23 28.03 5.04
C PRO A 166 -0.25 27.19 6.33
N GLU A 167 -0.59 27.81 7.46
CA GLU A 167 -0.68 27.15 8.77
C GLU A 167 -2.16 26.94 9.19
N THR A 168 -3.10 27.63 8.55
CA THR A 168 -4.54 27.51 8.81
C THR A 168 -5.33 27.18 7.56
N TRP A 169 -6.54 26.64 7.72
CA TRP A 169 -7.46 26.39 6.60
C TRP A 169 -7.77 27.66 5.78
N SER A 170 -7.93 28.80 6.46
CA SER A 170 -8.17 30.09 5.80
C SER A 170 -6.99 30.51 4.93
N GLU A 171 -5.76 30.30 5.40
CA GLU A 171 -4.55 30.56 4.64
C GLU A 171 -4.38 29.56 3.49
N LEU A 172 -4.67 28.28 3.72
CA LEU A 172 -4.63 27.24 2.69
C LEU A 172 -5.58 27.60 1.54
N LYS A 173 -6.82 28.00 1.85
CA LYS A 173 -7.80 28.46 0.86
C LYS A 173 -7.32 29.68 0.08
N LYS A 174 -6.74 30.68 0.76
CA LYS A 174 -6.19 31.87 0.10
C LYS A 174 -4.99 31.53 -0.79
N ALA A 175 -4.07 30.68 -0.31
CA ALA A 175 -2.91 30.24 -1.05
C ALA A 175 -3.34 29.45 -2.29
N ALA A 176 -4.22 28.47 -2.13
CA ALA A 176 -4.74 27.66 -3.23
C ALA A 176 -5.44 28.50 -4.31
N LYS A 177 -6.20 29.54 -3.92
CA LYS A 177 -6.78 30.48 -4.87
C LYS A 177 -5.72 31.25 -5.66
N LYS A 178 -4.70 31.80 -4.98
CA LYS A 178 -3.66 32.62 -5.61
C LYS A 178 -2.76 31.82 -6.55
N THR A 179 -2.53 30.55 -6.25
CA THR A 179 -1.67 29.65 -7.04
C THR A 179 -2.43 28.90 -8.14
N SER A 180 -3.76 28.98 -8.18
CA SER A 180 -4.57 28.40 -9.26
C SER A 180 -4.54 29.29 -10.50
N LYS A 181 -3.75 28.91 -11.51
CA LYS A 181 -3.55 29.65 -12.76
C LYS A 181 -3.35 28.70 -13.94
N GLY A 182 -4.02 28.96 -15.06
CA GLY A 182 -3.89 28.12 -16.27
C GLY A 182 -4.25 26.66 -15.98
N GLN A 183 -3.30 25.76 -16.23
CA GLN A 183 -3.44 24.32 -15.96
C GLN A 183 -3.06 23.94 -14.51
N THR A 184 -2.46 24.84 -13.74
CA THR A 184 -2.06 24.57 -12.36
C THR A 184 -3.23 24.78 -11.40
N LYS A 185 -3.50 23.80 -10.54
CA LYS A 185 -4.40 23.92 -9.40
C LYS A 185 -3.64 24.20 -8.13
N GLY A 186 -4.24 25.01 -7.26
CA GLY A 186 -3.54 25.48 -6.09
C GLY A 186 -3.46 24.46 -4.96
N PHE A 187 -4.39 23.51 -4.91
CA PHE A 187 -4.42 22.47 -3.88
C PHE A 187 -5.12 21.20 -4.38
N ALA A 188 -4.65 20.03 -3.93
CA ALA A 188 -5.36 18.76 -4.11
C ALA A 188 -5.15 17.81 -2.92
N LEU A 189 -6.11 16.91 -2.76
CA LEU A 189 -6.02 15.68 -1.96
C LEU A 189 -6.76 14.58 -2.71
N SER A 190 -6.45 13.31 -2.43
CA SER A 190 -7.13 12.17 -3.06
C SER A 190 -8.52 12.01 -2.44
N ALA A 191 -9.55 11.93 -3.27
CA ALA A 191 -10.93 11.69 -2.88
C ALA A 191 -11.52 10.47 -3.62
N VAL A 192 -10.66 9.56 -4.08
CA VAL A 192 -11.07 8.30 -4.70
C VAL A 192 -11.85 7.45 -3.72
N LYS A 193 -12.89 6.74 -4.20
CA LYS A 193 -13.77 5.90 -3.36
C LYS A 193 -13.06 4.65 -2.83
N SER A 194 -12.16 4.86 -1.88
CA SER A 194 -11.30 3.87 -1.23
C SER A 194 -10.83 4.40 0.13
N GLU A 195 -10.05 3.59 0.85
CA GLU A 195 -9.35 3.99 2.08
C GLU A 195 -8.62 5.33 1.90
N GLU A 196 -7.99 5.58 0.75
CA GLU A 196 -7.19 6.79 0.54
C GLU A 196 -7.98 8.07 0.83
N SER A 197 -9.26 8.13 0.45
CA SER A 197 -10.12 9.28 0.74
C SER A 197 -10.43 9.43 2.22
N ALA A 198 -10.61 8.31 2.94
CA ALA A 198 -10.83 8.32 4.37
C ALA A 198 -9.58 8.83 5.08
N PHE A 199 -8.39 8.33 4.71
CA PHE A 199 -7.13 8.78 5.27
C PHE A 199 -6.85 10.26 4.99
N GLN A 200 -7.08 10.71 3.76
CA GLN A 200 -6.88 12.11 3.34
C GLN A 200 -7.86 13.08 4.01
N PHE A 201 -9.10 12.65 4.25
CA PHE A 201 -10.10 13.45 4.96
C PHE A 201 -9.86 13.50 6.47
N TYR A 202 -9.33 12.42 7.07
CA TYR A 202 -9.30 12.27 8.52
C TYR A 202 -8.55 13.39 9.28
N PRO A 203 -7.40 13.91 8.81
CA PRO A 203 -6.77 15.08 9.45
C PRO A 203 -7.65 16.34 9.44
N PHE A 204 -8.45 16.56 8.39
CA PHE A 204 -9.41 17.67 8.34
C PHE A 204 -10.56 17.46 9.31
N LEU A 205 -11.03 16.22 9.47
CA LEU A 205 -12.02 15.88 10.49
C LEU A 205 -11.48 16.15 11.91
N LEU A 206 -10.29 15.65 12.22
CA LEU A 206 -9.65 15.83 13.54
C LEU A 206 -9.39 17.32 13.85
N SER A 207 -8.87 18.07 12.89
CA SER A 207 -8.59 19.50 13.08
C SER A 207 -9.85 20.39 13.17
N SER A 208 -11.03 19.87 12.80
CA SER A 208 -12.30 20.56 13.10
C SER A 208 -12.81 20.33 14.52
N GLY A 209 -12.18 19.42 15.27
CA GLY A 209 -12.60 18.99 16.61
C GLY A 209 -13.53 17.77 16.61
N ALA A 210 -13.83 17.18 15.45
CA ALA A 210 -14.62 15.96 15.34
C ALA A 210 -13.73 14.72 15.09
N ASP A 211 -14.30 13.53 15.27
CA ASP A 211 -13.67 12.27 14.93
C ASP A 211 -14.65 11.33 14.19
N LEU A 212 -14.22 10.09 13.93
CA LEU A 212 -15.02 9.09 13.23
C LEU A 212 -16.30 8.69 13.99
N LYS A 213 -16.41 8.97 15.29
CA LYS A 213 -17.63 8.72 16.09
C LYS A 213 -18.61 9.90 15.99
N GLN A 214 -18.17 11.04 15.48
CA GLN A 214 -18.92 12.31 15.43
C GLN A 214 -19.17 12.79 13.99
N LEU A 215 -19.25 11.89 13.01
CA LEU A 215 -19.42 12.22 11.59
C LEU A 215 -20.68 13.03 11.25
N HIS A 216 -21.68 13.04 12.13
CA HIS A 216 -22.93 13.79 11.98
C HIS A 216 -22.88 15.20 12.60
N SER A 217 -21.76 15.57 13.23
CA SER A 217 -21.59 16.87 13.91
C SER A 217 -21.45 18.03 12.92
N LYS A 218 -21.64 19.26 13.42
CA LYS A 218 -21.43 20.48 12.61
C LYS A 218 -19.96 20.65 12.27
N GLU A 219 -19.09 20.24 13.18
CA GLU A 219 -17.64 20.23 13.07
C GLU A 219 -17.20 19.30 11.93
N ALA A 220 -17.74 18.08 11.85
CA ALA A 220 -17.51 17.17 10.73
C ALA A 220 -18.07 17.70 9.40
N ALA A 221 -19.26 18.31 9.41
CA ALA A 221 -19.81 18.94 8.21
C ALA A 221 -18.94 20.11 7.71
N SER A 222 -18.32 20.88 8.62
CA SER A 222 -17.48 22.02 8.28
C SER A 222 -16.18 21.62 7.57
N SER A 223 -15.57 20.48 7.94
CA SER A 223 -14.36 19.99 7.28
C SER A 223 -14.63 19.55 5.84
N LEU A 224 -15.76 18.85 5.61
CA LEU A 224 -16.18 18.48 4.25
C LEU A 224 -16.59 19.71 3.42
N GLN A 225 -17.26 20.68 4.05
CA GLN A 225 -17.63 21.93 3.39
C GLN A 225 -16.40 22.71 2.94
N PHE A 226 -15.35 22.77 3.76
CA PHE A 226 -14.08 23.41 3.41
C PHE A 226 -13.48 22.83 2.13
N LEU A 227 -13.38 21.50 2.03
CA LEU A 227 -12.84 20.83 0.84
C LEU A 227 -13.74 21.03 -0.38
N THR A 228 -15.06 20.96 -0.19
CA THR A 228 -16.05 21.20 -1.25
C THR A 228 -15.98 22.62 -1.79
N ASP A 229 -15.73 23.62 -0.93
CA ASP A 229 -15.56 25.01 -1.33
C ASP A 229 -14.33 25.20 -2.21
N LEU A 230 -13.21 24.53 -1.92
CA LEU A 230 -12.01 24.60 -2.77
C LEU A 230 -12.29 24.10 -4.18
N VAL A 231 -13.12 23.05 -4.32
CA VAL A 231 -13.58 22.57 -5.63
C VAL A 231 -14.50 23.58 -6.30
N LYS A 232 -15.51 24.10 -5.59
CA LYS A 232 -16.49 25.07 -6.14
C LYS A 232 -15.84 26.36 -6.60
N GLU A 233 -14.81 26.82 -5.89
CA GLU A 233 -14.07 28.04 -6.19
C GLU A 233 -12.93 27.82 -7.19
N GLY A 234 -12.78 26.59 -7.71
CA GLY A 234 -11.82 26.25 -8.76
C GLY A 234 -10.37 26.08 -8.30
N ALA A 235 -10.13 26.12 -6.97
CA ALA A 235 -8.82 25.98 -6.35
C ALA A 235 -8.36 24.51 -6.25
N MET A 236 -9.31 23.57 -6.30
CA MET A 236 -9.10 22.12 -6.38
C MET A 236 -9.85 21.56 -7.60
N SER A 237 -9.27 20.59 -8.31
CA SER A 237 -9.93 19.93 -9.44
C SER A 237 -11.03 18.98 -8.95
N LYS A 238 -12.07 18.73 -9.77
CA LYS A 238 -13.04 17.65 -9.52
C LYS A 238 -12.45 16.27 -9.79
N GLU A 239 -11.37 16.20 -10.57
CA GLU A 239 -10.67 14.94 -10.89
C GLU A 239 -10.05 14.26 -9.68
N VAL A 240 -9.99 14.92 -8.52
CA VAL A 240 -9.59 14.31 -7.24
C VAL A 240 -10.46 13.10 -6.86
N LEU A 241 -11.68 12.99 -7.39
CA LEU A 241 -12.55 11.82 -7.21
C LEU A 241 -12.04 10.57 -7.95
N ASN A 242 -11.11 10.74 -8.89
CA ASN A 242 -10.55 9.68 -9.72
C ASN A 242 -9.01 9.60 -9.65
N ALA A 243 -8.36 10.53 -8.94
CA ALA A 243 -6.90 10.61 -8.82
C ALA A 243 -6.44 10.08 -7.47
N THR A 244 -5.63 9.03 -7.49
CA THR A 244 -5.00 8.46 -6.30
C THR A 244 -3.95 9.42 -5.72
N GLN A 245 -3.48 9.14 -4.49
CA GLN A 245 -2.36 9.86 -3.89
C GLN A 245 -1.09 9.80 -4.76
N ASP A 246 -0.87 8.69 -5.47
CA ASP A 246 0.23 8.49 -6.40
C ASP A 246 0.04 9.31 -7.70
N ASP A 247 -1.18 9.42 -8.22
CA ASP A 247 -1.50 10.33 -9.34
C ASP A 247 -1.25 11.79 -8.96
N LEU A 248 -1.67 12.19 -7.76
CA LEU A 248 -1.45 13.57 -7.29
C LEU A 248 0.03 13.87 -7.06
N ALA A 249 0.83 12.89 -6.60
CA ALA A 249 2.28 13.04 -6.52
C ALA A 249 2.90 13.31 -7.90
N ARG A 250 2.49 12.58 -8.93
CA ARG A 250 2.91 12.83 -10.33
C ARG A 250 2.51 14.22 -10.82
N GLN A 251 1.26 14.63 -10.58
CA GLN A 251 0.78 15.97 -10.97
C GLN A 251 1.56 17.08 -10.27
N PHE A 252 1.88 16.90 -8.98
CA PHE A 252 2.70 17.84 -8.23
C PHE A 252 4.12 17.93 -8.77
N ALA A 253 4.78 16.80 -9.03
CA ALA A 253 6.12 16.76 -9.63
C ALA A 253 6.15 17.41 -11.02
N ALA A 254 5.06 17.30 -11.79
CA ALA A 254 4.88 17.96 -13.08
C ALA A 254 4.53 19.47 -13.00
N GLY A 255 4.47 20.06 -11.80
CA GLY A 255 4.12 21.47 -11.60
C GLY A 255 2.64 21.81 -11.82
N GLN A 256 1.78 20.79 -11.91
CA GLN A 256 0.33 20.97 -12.10
C GLN A 256 -0.41 21.22 -10.78
N LEU A 257 0.24 21.00 -9.63
CA LEU A 257 -0.28 21.29 -8.31
C LEU A 257 0.70 22.20 -7.55
N ALA A 258 0.20 23.28 -6.97
CA ALA A 258 1.02 24.14 -6.10
C ALA A 258 1.17 23.55 -4.69
N MET A 259 0.14 22.85 -4.20
CA MET A 259 0.13 22.18 -2.91
C MET A 259 -0.65 20.87 -3.00
N MET A 260 -0.26 19.88 -2.20
CA MET A 260 -1.03 18.64 -2.03
C MET A 260 -0.90 18.08 -0.61
N ILE A 261 -1.93 17.39 -0.14
CA ILE A 261 -1.78 16.51 1.03
C ILE A 261 -1.32 15.14 0.53
N ASN A 262 -0.22 14.64 1.07
CA ASN A 262 0.32 13.33 0.71
C ASN A 262 1.17 12.76 1.83
N GLY A 263 1.67 11.54 1.66
CA GLY A 263 2.52 10.85 2.63
C GLY A 263 4.00 10.78 2.26
N SER A 264 4.82 10.39 3.23
CA SER A 264 6.27 10.26 3.08
C SER A 264 6.70 9.26 1.99
N TRP A 265 5.88 8.24 1.70
CA TRP A 265 6.15 7.25 0.66
C TRP A 265 6.19 7.83 -0.76
N ASN A 266 5.72 9.08 -0.95
CA ASN A 266 5.77 9.79 -2.21
C ASN A 266 6.97 10.74 -2.36
N ILE A 267 7.81 10.91 -1.34
CA ILE A 267 8.96 11.83 -1.39
C ILE A 267 9.91 11.52 -2.54
N GLU A 268 10.23 10.24 -2.76
CA GLU A 268 11.15 9.80 -3.82
C GLU A 268 10.59 10.03 -5.25
N ARG A 269 9.32 10.47 -5.39
CA ARG A 269 8.70 10.82 -6.67
C ARG A 269 8.70 12.34 -6.96
N LEU A 270 9.06 13.18 -5.98
CA LEU A 270 9.01 14.66 -6.07
C LEU A 270 10.38 15.25 -6.42
#